data_AF-W8BM64-F1
#
_entry.id   AF-W8BM64-F1
#
_cell.length_a   1.000
_cell.length_b   1.000
_cell.length_c   1.000
_cell.angle_alpha   90.00
_cell.angle_beta   90.00
_cell.angle_gamma   90.00
#
_symmetry.space_group_name_H-M   'P 1'
#
loop_
_entity.id
_entity.type
_entity.pdbx_description
1 polymer ?
#
loop_
_entity_poly.entity_id
_entity_poly.type
_entity_poly.pdbx_seq_one_letter_code
_entity_poly.pdbx_strand_id
1 'polypeptide(L)'
;MKIYQLLLVVIVIAYSSSDELPLDGSHGTDFSLGDLFQSAGDIASGLIQAFGNQLSADYFFNFVGNLVLGFPLQLGTVVTSTICSAVLAEDGIKPNPEDIPDVEDISIQLRTACSIKEYPLKQLPNIINDPDFDINKRVVIASSGWLTNANKSDDVLEALGKAFNCRGDTNFLGIDVGRYIQTLYTWSSLNTKRIGEILAIALVDLTKTVPVENFHLMGHSLGAQIVGETARQYNRLTGEKIPRATGFDPAGPCFNYGQRLTTLSASDADYVDIIHTNPGV
;
A
#
# COMPACT_ATOMS: atom_id res chain seq x y z
N MET A 1 36.06 -10.22 16.10
CA MET A 1 34.96 -9.64 16.89
C MET A 1 34.87 -8.15 16.55
N LYS A 2 34.02 -7.78 15.58
CA LYS A 2 33.89 -6.38 15.13
C LYS A 2 32.76 -5.73 15.92
N ILE A 3 33.12 -4.75 16.75
CA ILE A 3 32.19 -3.92 17.51
C ILE A 3 31.75 -2.80 16.57
N TYR A 4 30.47 -2.76 16.22
CA TYR A 4 29.88 -1.61 15.54
C TYR A 4 29.46 -0.61 16.60
N GLN A 5 30.15 0.53 16.68
CA GLN A 5 29.67 1.69 17.42
C GLN A 5 28.49 2.28 16.66
N LEU A 6 27.29 2.14 17.23
CA LEU A 6 26.12 2.90 16.81
C LEU A 6 26.38 4.37 17.17
N LEU A 7 26.61 5.22 16.16
CA LEU A 7 26.64 6.66 16.35
C LEU A 7 25.19 7.14 16.43
N LEU A 8 24.70 7.38 17.65
CA LEU A 8 23.43 8.04 17.88
C LEU A 8 23.64 9.55 17.68
N VAL A 9 23.21 10.10 16.54
CA VAL A 9 23.20 11.55 16.32
C VAL A 9 21.92 12.11 16.95
N VAL A 10 22.05 12.69 18.14
CA VAL A 10 20.98 13.46 18.79
C VAL A 10 21.14 14.92 18.37
N ILE A 11 20.28 15.41 17.48
CA ILE A 11 20.20 16.83 17.16
C ILE A 11 19.31 17.48 18.22
N VAL A 12 19.93 18.25 19.12
CA VAL A 12 19.22 19.13 20.04
C VAL A 12 19.00 20.46 19.33
N ILE A 13 17.78 20.73 18.89
CA ILE A 13 17.40 22.06 18.42
C ILE A 13 17.00 22.88 19.64
N ALA A 14 17.91 23.76 20.07
CA ALA A 14 17.59 24.77 21.06
C ALA A 14 16.59 25.77 20.46
N TYR A 15 15.41 25.87 21.05
CA TYR A 15 14.42 26.87 20.67
C TYR A 15 14.90 28.23 21.19
N SER A 16 15.52 29.02 20.31
CA SER A 16 15.85 30.42 20.54
C SER A 16 14.95 31.28 19.65
N SER A 17 14.10 32.06 20.29
CA SER A 17 13.24 33.07 19.66
C SER A 17 14.05 34.16 18.98
N SER A 18 13.46 34.70 17.91
CA SER A 18 13.79 35.93 17.17
C SER A 18 15.17 35.99 16.53
N ASP A 19 15.26 35.45 15.30
CA ASP A 19 16.00 36.09 14.21
C ASP A 19 15.22 35.83 12.91
N GLU A 20 14.71 36.91 12.32
CA GLU A 20 14.09 36.90 11.00
C GLU A 20 15.14 36.51 9.95
N LEU A 21 14.87 35.46 9.18
CA LEU A 21 15.60 35.17 7.96
C LEU A 21 15.44 36.37 7.01
N PRO A 22 16.53 37.08 6.63
CA PRO A 22 16.42 38.20 5.72
C PRO A 22 16.19 37.65 4.32
N LEU A 23 14.93 37.56 3.91
CA LEU A 23 14.56 37.41 2.51
C LEU A 23 14.67 38.81 1.88
N ASP A 24 15.89 39.22 1.53
CA ASP A 24 16.05 40.34 0.61
C ASP A 24 15.56 39.89 -0.78
N GLY A 25 14.62 40.64 -1.33
CA GLY A 25 13.95 40.34 -2.60
C GLY A 25 14.75 40.75 -3.82
N SER A 26 16.09 40.76 -3.77
CA SER A 26 16.89 41.21 -4.92
C SER A 26 17.32 40.07 -5.87
N HIS A 27 17.30 38.80 -5.43
CA HIS A 27 17.67 37.66 -6.28
C HIS A 27 16.88 36.36 -6.05
N GLY A 28 15.78 36.39 -5.29
CA GLY A 28 14.89 35.23 -5.16
C GLY A 28 13.97 35.11 -6.37
N THR A 29 14.10 34.06 -7.17
CA THR A 29 13.03 33.70 -8.13
C THR A 29 11.76 33.45 -7.33
N ASP A 30 10.76 34.30 -7.54
CA ASP A 30 9.44 34.22 -6.91
C ASP A 30 8.77 32.92 -7.37
N PHE A 31 8.92 31.86 -6.58
CA PHE A 31 8.46 30.51 -6.93
C PHE A 31 7.02 30.37 -6.46
N SER A 32 6.05 30.65 -7.34
CA SER A 32 4.65 30.53 -6.98
C SER A 32 4.16 29.08 -7.04
N LEU A 33 3.05 28.77 -6.37
CA LEU A 33 2.34 27.49 -6.57
C LEU A 33 2.00 27.26 -8.06
N GLY A 34 1.75 28.33 -8.81
CA GLY A 34 1.52 28.26 -10.27
C GLY A 34 2.75 27.83 -11.05
N ASP A 35 3.94 28.30 -10.66
CA ASP A 35 5.22 27.90 -11.26
C ASP A 35 5.58 26.46 -10.87
N LEU A 36 5.20 26.02 -9.68
CA LEU A 36 5.29 24.62 -9.26
C LEU A 36 4.35 23.73 -10.09
N PHE A 37 3.11 24.17 -10.36
CA PHE A 37 2.16 23.40 -11.17
C PHE A 37 2.56 23.36 -12.65
N GLN A 38 3.05 24.48 -13.22
CA GLN A 38 3.63 24.46 -14.56
C GLN A 38 4.89 23.60 -14.61
N SER A 39 5.81 23.76 -13.66
CA SER A 39 7.01 22.93 -13.60
C SER A 39 6.67 21.47 -13.37
N ALA A 40 5.67 21.14 -12.55
CA ALA A 40 5.22 19.76 -12.34
C ALA A 40 4.50 19.21 -13.56
N GLY A 41 3.76 20.06 -14.29
CA GLY A 41 3.17 19.73 -15.60
C GLY A 41 4.25 19.48 -16.65
N ASP A 42 5.27 20.33 -16.74
CA ASP A 42 6.40 20.22 -17.65
C ASP A 42 7.34 19.07 -17.28
N ILE A 43 7.50 18.79 -15.97
CA ILE A 43 8.16 17.59 -15.45
C ILE A 43 7.32 16.36 -15.78
N ALA A 44 5.99 16.40 -15.64
CA ALA A 44 5.13 15.28 -16.00
C ALA A 44 5.17 15.02 -17.51
N SER A 45 5.01 16.03 -18.35
CA SER A 45 5.13 15.94 -19.80
C SER A 45 6.54 15.54 -20.24
N GLY A 46 7.57 16.04 -19.56
CA GLY A 46 8.97 15.68 -19.78
C GLY A 46 9.31 14.27 -19.33
N LEU A 47 8.71 13.77 -18.23
CA LEU A 47 8.83 12.38 -17.78
C LEU A 47 8.07 11.42 -18.70
N ILE A 48 6.87 11.81 -19.14
CA ILE A 48 6.09 11.08 -20.15
C ILE A 48 6.85 11.04 -21.49
N GLN A 49 7.48 12.13 -21.91
CA GLN A 49 8.31 12.18 -23.14
C GLN A 49 9.64 11.46 -23.00
N ALA A 50 10.34 11.59 -21.87
CA ALA A 50 11.67 11.03 -21.67
C ALA A 50 11.65 9.54 -21.29
N PHE A 51 10.60 9.07 -20.60
CA PHE A 51 10.54 7.72 -20.04
C PHE A 51 9.29 6.93 -20.45
N GLY A 52 8.30 7.55 -21.11
CA GLY A 52 7.02 6.90 -21.39
C GLY A 52 6.42 6.30 -20.11
N ASN A 53 6.12 4.99 -20.13
CA ASN A 53 5.53 4.26 -19.02
C ASN A 53 6.52 3.84 -17.91
N GLN A 54 7.82 4.17 -17.98
CA GLN A 54 8.83 3.51 -17.15
C GLN A 54 9.30 4.34 -15.94
N LEU A 55 8.52 4.32 -14.85
CA LEU A 55 9.02 4.64 -13.51
C LEU A 55 9.51 3.35 -12.82
N SER A 56 10.80 3.05 -12.96
CA SER A 56 11.44 1.94 -12.24
C SER A 56 11.46 2.21 -10.73
N ALA A 57 11.58 1.14 -9.94
CA ALA A 57 11.56 1.27 -8.48
C ALA A 57 12.71 2.10 -7.91
N ASP A 58 13.92 1.88 -8.42
CA ASP A 58 15.09 2.65 -8.02
C ASP A 58 14.90 4.13 -8.39
N TYR A 59 14.33 4.42 -9.55
CA TYR A 59 14.08 5.81 -9.94
C TYR A 59 13.01 6.44 -9.07
N PHE A 60 11.92 5.73 -8.78
CA PHE A 60 10.85 6.22 -7.91
C PHE A 60 11.35 6.50 -6.48
N PHE A 61 12.04 5.54 -5.85
CA PHE A 61 12.56 5.73 -4.49
C PHE A 61 13.65 6.79 -4.43
N ASN A 62 14.53 6.89 -5.45
CA ASN A 62 15.51 7.97 -5.52
C ASN A 62 14.84 9.32 -5.78
N PHE A 63 13.80 9.38 -6.61
CA PHE A 63 13.05 10.60 -6.87
C PHE A 63 12.34 11.10 -5.61
N VAL A 64 11.58 10.22 -4.93
CA VAL A 64 10.91 10.54 -3.67
C VAL A 64 11.94 10.89 -2.60
N GLY A 65 12.99 10.10 -2.44
CA GLY A 65 14.06 10.35 -1.47
C GLY A 65 14.77 11.70 -1.71
N ASN A 66 15.10 12.02 -2.96
CA ASN A 66 15.73 13.29 -3.31
C ASN A 66 14.77 14.48 -3.16
N LEU A 67 13.46 14.30 -3.40
CA LEU A 67 12.46 15.32 -3.13
C LEU A 67 12.31 15.61 -1.64
N VAL A 68 12.30 14.57 -0.80
CA VAL A 68 12.24 14.72 0.67
C VAL A 68 13.49 15.39 1.22
N LEU A 69 14.67 15.11 0.64
CA LEU A 69 15.94 15.73 1.05
C LEU A 69 16.12 17.15 0.50
N GLY A 70 15.52 17.46 -0.66
CA GLY A 70 15.69 18.74 -1.37
C GLY A 70 14.56 19.75 -1.14
N PHE A 71 13.39 19.33 -0.66
CA PHE A 71 12.21 20.17 -0.47
C PHE A 71 11.40 19.75 0.77
N PRO A 72 10.59 20.64 1.36
CA PRO A 72 9.57 20.26 2.33
C PRO A 72 8.71 19.09 1.83
N LEU A 73 8.46 18.09 2.69
CA LEU A 73 7.72 16.85 2.39
C LEU A 73 6.43 17.08 1.58
N GLN A 74 5.74 18.18 1.87
CA GLN A 74 4.51 18.60 1.19
C GLN A 74 4.72 18.82 -0.32
N LEU A 75 5.85 19.39 -0.75
CA LEU A 75 6.16 19.59 -2.17
C LEU A 75 6.46 18.26 -2.87
N GLY A 76 7.14 17.32 -2.21
CA GLY A 76 7.36 15.96 -2.71
C GLY A 76 6.06 15.22 -2.98
N THR A 77 5.08 15.34 -2.08
CA THR A 77 3.75 14.75 -2.25
C THR A 77 2.94 15.38 -3.39
N VAL A 78 3.10 16.67 -3.64
CA VAL A 78 2.40 17.37 -4.74
C VAL A 78 2.93 16.93 -6.09
N VAL A 79 4.25 16.81 -6.26
CA VAL A 79 4.85 16.41 -7.54
C VAL A 79 4.55 14.93 -7.85
N THR A 80 4.69 14.04 -6.87
CA THR A 80 4.33 12.62 -7.04
C THR A 80 2.84 12.44 -7.35
N SER A 81 1.96 13.17 -6.65
CA SER A 81 0.53 13.17 -6.95
C SER A 81 0.26 13.70 -8.37
N THR A 82 0.97 14.73 -8.83
CA THR A 82 0.80 15.27 -10.19
C THR A 82 1.19 14.26 -11.26
N ILE A 83 2.31 13.55 -11.08
CA ILE A 83 2.77 12.49 -12.00
C ILE A 83 1.75 11.35 -12.06
N CYS A 84 1.29 10.87 -10.90
CA CYS A 84 0.25 9.84 -10.85
C CYS A 84 -1.04 10.32 -11.52
N SER A 85 -1.50 11.55 -11.24
CA SER A 85 -2.71 12.11 -11.84
C SER A 85 -2.61 12.25 -13.36
N ALA A 86 -1.47 12.69 -13.89
CA ALA A 86 -1.25 12.80 -15.33
C ALA A 86 -1.28 11.42 -16.01
N VAL A 87 -0.56 10.45 -15.44
CA VAL A 87 -0.56 9.05 -15.90
C VAL A 87 -1.98 8.44 -15.86
N LEU A 88 -2.76 8.76 -14.84
CA LEU A 88 -4.13 8.26 -14.65
C LEU A 88 -5.19 8.96 -15.51
N ALA A 89 -4.95 10.21 -15.92
CA ALA A 89 -5.93 11.05 -16.60
C ALA A 89 -5.89 10.90 -18.12
N GLU A 90 -4.76 10.56 -18.73
CA GLU A 90 -4.62 10.64 -20.18
C GLU A 90 -5.22 9.45 -20.96
N ASP A 91 -5.64 8.34 -20.35
CA ASP A 91 -5.72 7.03 -21.04
C ASP A 91 -4.42 6.70 -21.83
N GLY A 92 -3.34 7.48 -21.60
CA GLY A 92 -2.08 7.47 -22.31
C GLY A 92 -1.26 6.22 -21.98
N ILE A 93 -1.72 5.50 -20.96
CA ILE A 93 -1.28 4.15 -20.69
C ILE A 93 -2.45 3.17 -20.71
N LYS A 94 -2.47 2.32 -21.74
CA LYS A 94 -3.32 1.14 -21.78
C LYS A 94 -2.55 0.00 -21.12
N PRO A 95 -3.01 -0.55 -19.98
CA PRO A 95 -2.39 -1.73 -19.41
C PRO A 95 -2.48 -2.86 -20.43
N ASN A 96 -1.44 -3.69 -20.55
CA ASN A 96 -1.61 -4.93 -21.29
C ASN A 96 -2.68 -5.74 -20.56
N PRO A 97 -3.55 -6.47 -21.28
CA PRO A 97 -4.58 -7.28 -20.64
C PRO A 97 -4.03 -8.23 -19.56
N GLU A 98 -2.79 -8.70 -19.72
CA GLU A 98 -2.09 -9.59 -18.79
C GLU A 98 -1.65 -8.93 -17.47
N ASP A 99 -1.57 -7.58 -17.45
CA ASP A 99 -1.16 -6.78 -16.29
C ASP A 99 -2.38 -6.38 -15.42
N ILE A 100 -3.60 -6.63 -15.90
CA ILE A 100 -4.84 -6.35 -15.19
C ILE A 100 -5.11 -7.51 -14.21
N PRO A 101 -5.35 -7.23 -12.91
CA PRO A 101 -5.63 -8.29 -11.95
C PRO A 101 -6.87 -9.11 -12.30
N ASP A 102 -6.66 -10.42 -12.39
CA ASP A 102 -7.69 -11.42 -12.60
C ASP A 102 -7.76 -12.36 -11.38
N VAL A 103 -8.97 -12.77 -11.02
CA VAL A 103 -9.20 -13.70 -9.91
C VAL A 103 -8.58 -15.08 -10.15
N GLU A 104 -8.41 -15.49 -11.41
CA GLU A 104 -7.79 -16.78 -11.76
C GLU A 104 -6.30 -16.83 -11.40
N ASP A 105 -5.64 -15.68 -11.29
CA ASP A 105 -4.20 -15.53 -11.07
C ASP A 105 -3.86 -15.19 -9.60
N ILE A 106 -4.86 -15.05 -8.73
CA ILE A 106 -4.68 -14.68 -7.31
C ILE A 106 -4.97 -15.89 -6.41
N SER A 107 -4.09 -16.12 -5.45
CA SER A 107 -4.25 -17.16 -4.43
C SER A 107 -4.18 -16.59 -3.02
N ILE A 108 -4.71 -17.35 -2.07
CA ILE A 108 -4.53 -17.14 -0.63
C ILE A 108 -3.75 -18.31 -0.06
N GLN A 109 -2.79 -18.00 0.79
CA GLN A 109 -1.99 -18.96 1.54
C GLN A 109 -2.53 -19.10 2.96
N LEU A 110 -3.04 -20.29 3.31
CA LEU A 110 -3.20 -20.69 4.71
C LEU A 110 -1.82 -21.00 5.27
N ARG A 111 -1.34 -20.19 6.22
CA ARG A 111 -0.02 -20.37 6.81
C ARG A 111 -0.12 -20.85 8.25
N THR A 112 0.39 -22.04 8.48
CA THR A 112 0.54 -22.64 9.81
C THR A 112 2.00 -22.59 10.25
N ALA A 113 2.28 -23.01 11.48
CA ALA A 113 3.66 -23.22 11.94
C ALA A 113 4.41 -24.31 11.13
N CYS A 114 3.69 -25.22 10.46
CA CYS A 114 4.25 -26.41 9.84
C CYS A 114 4.20 -26.38 8.31
N SER A 115 3.29 -25.60 7.71
CA SER A 115 3.03 -25.61 6.27
C SER A 115 2.43 -24.30 5.77
N ILE A 116 2.65 -24.05 4.48
CA ILE A 116 1.98 -23.03 3.68
C ILE A 116 1.18 -23.79 2.62
N LYS A 117 -0.14 -23.60 2.59
CA LYS A 117 -1.05 -24.22 1.60
C LYS A 117 -1.72 -23.14 0.78
N GLU A 118 -1.70 -23.26 -0.53
CA GLU A 118 -2.29 -22.29 -1.46
C GLU A 118 -3.69 -22.70 -1.91
N TYR A 119 -4.61 -21.73 -1.91
CA TYR A 119 -5.97 -21.86 -2.40
C TYR A 119 -6.22 -20.79 -3.46
N PRO A 120 -6.69 -21.15 -4.67
CA PRO A 120 -7.13 -20.16 -5.65
C PRO A 120 -8.24 -19.29 -5.05
N LEU A 121 -8.15 -17.97 -5.22
CA LEU A 121 -9.07 -17.04 -4.57
C LEU A 121 -10.53 -17.26 -5.02
N LYS A 122 -10.73 -17.65 -6.28
CA LYS A 122 -12.03 -18.07 -6.83
C LYS A 122 -12.68 -19.24 -6.09
N GLN A 123 -11.88 -20.06 -5.42
CA GLN A 123 -12.30 -21.23 -4.66
C GLN A 123 -12.07 -21.05 -3.15
N LEU A 124 -11.92 -19.81 -2.68
CA LEU A 124 -11.67 -19.52 -1.28
C LEU A 124 -12.65 -20.20 -0.31
N PRO A 125 -13.96 -20.33 -0.58
CA PRO A 125 -14.87 -21.05 0.31
C PRO A 125 -14.45 -22.50 0.60
N ASN A 126 -13.67 -23.15 -0.25
CA ASN A 126 -13.19 -24.52 -0.03
C ASN A 126 -12.17 -24.61 1.11
N ILE A 127 -11.58 -23.48 1.54
CA ILE A 127 -10.60 -23.43 2.63
C ILE A 127 -11.16 -23.96 3.95
N ILE A 128 -12.48 -23.87 4.17
CA ILE A 128 -13.15 -24.37 5.39
C ILE A 128 -13.05 -25.89 5.54
N ASN A 129 -12.73 -26.61 4.46
CA ASN A 129 -12.56 -28.05 4.48
C ASN A 129 -11.12 -28.47 4.79
N ASP A 130 -10.18 -27.52 4.88
CA ASP A 130 -8.82 -27.82 5.28
C ASP A 130 -8.75 -28.14 6.77
N PRO A 131 -8.09 -29.24 7.19
CA PRO A 131 -8.02 -29.64 8.60
C PRO A 131 -7.27 -28.63 9.48
N ASP A 132 -6.46 -27.73 8.90
CA ASP A 132 -5.75 -26.69 9.64
C ASP A 132 -6.55 -25.36 9.71
N PHE A 133 -7.71 -25.28 9.06
CA PHE A 133 -8.61 -24.12 9.14
C PHE A 133 -9.70 -24.38 10.19
N ASP A 134 -9.71 -23.59 11.26
CA ASP A 134 -10.71 -23.71 12.33
C ASP A 134 -11.75 -22.59 12.21
N ILE A 135 -12.99 -22.94 11.86
CA ILE A 135 -14.08 -21.97 11.67
C ILE A 135 -14.42 -21.16 12.93
N ASN A 136 -14.00 -21.63 14.11
CA ASN A 136 -14.24 -20.97 15.39
C ASN A 136 -13.16 -19.94 15.74
N LYS A 137 -12.03 -19.95 15.00
CA LYS A 137 -10.96 -18.97 15.17
C LYS A 137 -11.22 -17.73 14.32
N ARG A 138 -10.65 -16.61 14.76
CA ARG A 138 -10.62 -15.40 13.95
C ARG A 138 -9.82 -15.62 12.67
N VAL A 139 -10.15 -14.88 11.63
CA VAL A 139 -9.46 -14.92 10.34
C VAL A 139 -8.70 -13.61 10.16
N VAL A 140 -7.38 -13.71 10.01
CA VAL A 140 -6.53 -12.58 9.65
C VAL A 140 -6.15 -12.74 8.19
N ILE A 141 -6.50 -11.76 7.35
CA ILE A 141 -6.07 -11.72 5.94
C ILE A 141 -5.06 -10.59 5.79
N ALA A 142 -3.85 -10.93 5.36
CA ALA A 142 -2.74 -10.00 5.25
C ALA A 142 -2.24 -9.87 3.80
N SER A 143 -1.90 -8.65 3.39
CA SER A 143 -1.30 -8.34 2.08
C SER A 143 0.08 -7.70 2.22
N SER A 144 0.99 -8.10 1.34
CA SER A 144 2.35 -7.55 1.25
C SER A 144 2.39 -6.24 0.45
N GLY A 145 3.59 -5.64 0.35
CA GLY A 145 3.79 -4.35 -0.31
C GLY A 145 4.38 -4.45 -1.71
N TRP A 146 4.69 -3.29 -2.30
CA TRP A 146 5.33 -3.21 -3.61
C TRP A 146 6.65 -3.99 -3.66
N LEU A 147 6.93 -4.65 -4.79
CA LEU A 147 8.13 -5.50 -4.99
C LEU A 147 8.27 -6.69 -4.02
N THR A 148 7.17 -7.08 -3.36
CA THR A 148 7.09 -8.26 -2.50
C THR A 148 5.94 -9.18 -2.95
N ASN A 149 5.94 -10.43 -2.48
CA ASN A 149 4.92 -11.42 -2.77
C ASN A 149 4.81 -12.37 -1.59
N ALA A 150 3.80 -13.25 -1.62
CA ALA A 150 3.58 -14.18 -0.53
C ALA A 150 4.77 -15.14 -0.32
N ASN A 151 5.54 -15.45 -1.35
CA ASN A 151 6.65 -16.41 -1.24
C ASN A 151 8.00 -15.79 -0.85
N LYS A 152 8.06 -14.47 -0.62
CA LYS A 152 9.30 -13.79 -0.27
C LYS A 152 9.66 -14.04 1.19
N SER A 153 10.87 -14.54 1.44
CA SER A 153 11.41 -14.67 2.79
C SER A 153 11.70 -13.30 3.41
N ASP A 154 11.60 -13.22 4.73
CA ASP A 154 11.80 -12.02 5.55
C ASP A 154 10.85 -10.86 5.21
N ASP A 155 9.67 -11.18 4.67
CA ASP A 155 8.62 -10.21 4.38
C ASP A 155 7.60 -10.06 5.53
N VAL A 156 6.66 -9.12 5.36
CA VAL A 156 5.62 -8.83 6.36
C VAL A 156 4.72 -10.05 6.61
N LEU A 157 4.43 -10.85 5.57
CA LEU A 157 3.53 -12.00 5.69
C LEU A 157 4.18 -13.15 6.44
N GLU A 158 5.50 -13.32 6.31
CA GLU A 158 6.27 -14.26 7.12
C GLU A 158 6.31 -13.84 8.59
N ALA A 159 6.63 -12.57 8.87
CA ALA A 159 6.69 -12.06 10.24
C ALA A 159 5.33 -12.14 10.95
N LEU A 160 4.27 -11.69 10.30
CA LEU A 160 2.90 -11.77 10.82
C LEU A 160 2.46 -13.23 10.97
N GLY A 161 2.71 -14.08 9.97
CA GLY A 161 2.37 -15.49 10.02
C GLY A 161 3.01 -16.19 11.22
N LYS A 162 4.30 -15.96 11.48
CA LYS A 162 4.97 -16.49 12.67
C LYS A 162 4.35 -15.98 13.98
N ALA A 163 4.05 -14.69 14.07
CA ALA A 163 3.48 -14.09 15.26
C ALA A 163 2.07 -14.63 15.57
N PHE A 164 1.19 -14.71 14.57
CA PHE A 164 -0.16 -15.23 14.72
C PHE A 164 -0.18 -16.74 14.99
N ASN A 165 0.70 -17.51 14.33
CA ASN A 165 0.85 -18.93 14.62
C ASN A 165 1.37 -19.20 16.04
N CYS A 166 2.24 -18.33 16.57
CA CYS A 166 2.71 -18.43 17.95
C CYS A 166 1.57 -18.19 18.96
N ARG A 167 0.62 -17.31 18.64
CA ARG A 167 -0.58 -17.11 19.48
C ARG A 167 -1.57 -18.26 19.37
N GLY A 168 -1.72 -18.86 18.18
CA GLY A 168 -2.54 -20.04 17.93
C GLY A 168 -4.06 -19.79 17.91
N ASP A 169 -4.50 -18.54 18.01
CA ASP A 169 -5.91 -18.13 18.15
C ASP A 169 -6.55 -17.64 16.84
N THR A 170 -5.84 -17.72 15.71
CA THR A 170 -6.29 -17.22 14.41
C THR A 170 -5.96 -18.18 13.26
N ASN A 171 -6.81 -18.20 12.23
CA ASN A 171 -6.43 -18.62 10.89
C ASN A 171 -5.69 -17.45 10.22
N PHE A 172 -4.40 -17.60 9.93
CA PHE A 172 -3.62 -16.56 9.24
C PHE A 172 -3.55 -16.87 7.74
N LEU A 173 -4.04 -15.91 6.94
CA LEU A 173 -4.12 -15.99 5.48
C LEU A 173 -3.26 -14.89 4.86
N GLY A 174 -2.27 -15.26 4.05
CA GLY A 174 -1.49 -14.31 3.25
C GLY A 174 -1.99 -14.30 1.81
N ILE A 175 -2.39 -13.15 1.26
CA ILE A 175 -2.79 -13.07 -0.16
C ILE A 175 -1.54 -12.95 -1.06
N ASP A 176 -1.47 -13.79 -2.10
CA ASP A 176 -0.44 -13.66 -3.12
C ASP A 176 -0.94 -12.82 -4.29
N VAL A 177 -0.43 -11.59 -4.33
CA VAL A 177 -0.74 -10.58 -5.36
C VAL A 177 0.53 -10.12 -6.08
N GLY A 178 1.66 -10.80 -5.84
CA GLY A 178 2.99 -10.38 -6.28
C GLY A 178 3.05 -10.04 -7.76
N ARG A 179 2.44 -10.87 -8.60
CA ARG A 179 2.38 -10.66 -10.06
C ARG A 179 1.91 -9.25 -10.45
N TYR A 180 0.98 -8.68 -9.69
CA TYR A 180 0.33 -7.41 -10.03
C TYR A 180 0.92 -6.20 -9.30
N ILE A 181 1.72 -6.42 -8.26
CA ILE A 181 2.35 -5.37 -7.44
C ILE A 181 3.89 -5.43 -7.46
N GLN A 182 4.48 -6.19 -8.38
CA GLN A 182 5.92 -6.18 -8.65
C GLN A 182 6.25 -5.51 -9.99
N THR A 183 5.33 -4.69 -10.48
CA THR A 183 5.46 -3.96 -11.75
C THR A 183 5.80 -2.49 -11.49
N LEU A 184 5.64 -1.64 -12.49
CA LEU A 184 5.79 -0.18 -12.35
C LEU A 184 4.91 0.34 -11.22
N TYR A 185 5.40 1.31 -10.45
CA TYR A 185 4.71 1.77 -9.24
C TYR A 185 3.29 2.25 -9.51
N THR A 186 3.11 3.04 -10.58
CA THR A 186 1.81 3.56 -11.00
C THR A 186 0.83 2.45 -11.33
N TRP A 187 1.31 1.38 -11.97
CA TRP A 187 0.52 0.17 -12.23
C TRP A 187 0.19 -0.63 -10.99
N SER A 188 1.19 -0.86 -10.15
CA SER A 188 1.00 -1.56 -8.88
C SER A 188 0.00 -0.81 -8.00
N SER A 189 0.06 0.52 -7.98
CA SER A 189 -0.88 1.40 -7.26
C SER A 189 -2.29 1.31 -7.84
N LEU A 190 -2.45 1.35 -9.16
CA LEU A 190 -3.74 1.13 -9.82
C LEU A 190 -4.34 -0.23 -9.52
N ASN A 191 -3.50 -1.26 -9.56
CA ASN A 191 -3.90 -2.65 -9.33
C ASN A 191 -4.42 -2.86 -7.91
N THR A 192 -3.99 -2.07 -6.92
CA THR A 192 -4.52 -2.17 -5.55
C THR A 192 -6.05 -2.08 -5.49
N LYS A 193 -6.65 -1.21 -6.32
CA LYS A 193 -8.10 -1.05 -6.39
C LYS A 193 -8.77 -2.34 -6.88
N ARG A 194 -8.30 -2.85 -8.03
CA ARG A 194 -8.88 -4.04 -8.65
C ARG A 194 -8.69 -5.29 -7.78
N ILE A 195 -7.52 -5.44 -7.16
CA ILE A 195 -7.23 -6.51 -6.22
C ILE A 195 -8.19 -6.43 -5.02
N GLY A 196 -8.40 -5.23 -4.46
CA GLY A 196 -9.34 -5.04 -3.35
C GLY A 196 -10.79 -5.39 -3.71
N GLU A 197 -11.24 -5.02 -4.91
CA GLU A 197 -12.55 -5.43 -5.44
C GLU A 197 -12.68 -6.96 -5.55
N ILE A 198 -11.66 -7.63 -6.11
CA ILE A 198 -11.65 -9.10 -6.27
C ILE A 198 -11.65 -9.78 -4.90
N LEU A 199 -10.82 -9.31 -3.97
CA LEU A 199 -10.75 -9.86 -2.62
C LEU A 199 -12.06 -9.66 -1.87
N ALA A 200 -12.71 -8.50 -2.00
CA ALA A 200 -14.01 -8.24 -1.39
C ALA A 200 -15.07 -9.25 -1.85
N ILE A 201 -15.13 -9.57 -3.15
CA ILE A 201 -16.05 -10.58 -3.69
C ILE A 201 -15.78 -11.95 -3.06
N ALA A 202 -14.51 -12.36 -2.96
CA ALA A 202 -14.15 -13.63 -2.34
C ALA A 202 -14.51 -13.65 -0.83
N LEU A 203 -14.36 -12.53 -0.12
CA LEU A 203 -14.80 -12.39 1.27
C LEU A 203 -16.31 -12.52 1.41
N VAL A 204 -17.12 -11.94 0.51
CA VAL A 204 -18.58 -12.09 0.52
C VAL A 204 -18.96 -13.58 0.54
N ASP A 205 -18.31 -14.39 -0.29
CA ASP A 205 -18.57 -15.83 -0.32
C ASP A 205 -18.11 -16.54 0.95
N LEU A 206 -16.94 -16.21 1.49
CA LEU A 206 -16.44 -16.81 2.73
C LEU A 206 -17.31 -16.42 3.95
N THR A 207 -17.87 -15.22 3.95
CA THR A 207 -18.73 -14.73 5.05
C THR A 207 -20.11 -15.39 5.12
N LYS A 208 -20.46 -16.23 4.14
CA LYS A 208 -21.63 -17.12 4.23
C LYS A 208 -21.44 -18.25 5.25
N THR A 209 -20.20 -18.54 5.63
CA THR A 209 -19.85 -19.63 6.57
C THR A 209 -19.06 -19.15 7.77
N VAL A 210 -18.13 -18.21 7.58
CA VAL A 210 -17.37 -17.60 8.67
C VAL A 210 -18.01 -16.25 9.03
N PRO A 211 -18.42 -16.03 10.29
CA PRO A 211 -19.04 -14.76 10.67
C PRO A 211 -18.13 -13.54 10.43
N VAL A 212 -18.69 -12.43 9.94
CA VAL A 212 -17.92 -11.22 9.58
C VAL A 212 -17.16 -10.63 10.78
N GLU A 213 -17.70 -10.78 11.99
CA GLU A 213 -17.10 -10.32 13.25
C GLU A 213 -15.74 -10.98 13.55
N ASN A 214 -15.41 -12.07 12.87
CA ASN A 214 -14.15 -12.79 13.04
C ASN A 214 -13.03 -12.27 12.14
N PHE A 215 -13.28 -11.33 11.24
CA PHE A 215 -12.30 -10.87 10.26
C PHE A 215 -11.45 -9.68 10.73
N HIS A 216 -10.16 -9.76 10.41
CA HIS A 216 -9.20 -8.67 10.55
C HIS A 216 -8.34 -8.59 9.28
N LEU A 217 -8.38 -7.45 8.59
CA LEU A 217 -7.55 -7.22 7.42
C LEU A 217 -6.27 -6.47 7.80
N MET A 218 -5.14 -6.85 7.24
CA MET A 218 -3.85 -6.22 7.51
C MET A 218 -3.07 -6.00 6.22
N GLY A 219 -2.35 -4.89 6.10
CA GLY A 219 -1.59 -4.63 4.88
C GLY A 219 -0.42 -3.71 5.10
N HIS A 220 0.68 -3.97 4.38
CA HIS A 220 1.87 -3.13 4.38
C HIS A 220 2.02 -2.36 3.07
N SER A 221 2.35 -1.06 3.12
CA SER A 221 2.59 -0.25 1.92
C SER A 221 1.38 -0.31 0.95
N LEU A 222 1.55 -0.76 -0.30
CA LEU A 222 0.43 -1.01 -1.23
C LEU A 222 -0.59 -2.03 -0.71
N GLY A 223 -0.15 -2.98 0.11
CA GLY A 223 -1.03 -3.93 0.80
C GLY A 223 -2.02 -3.26 1.74
N ALA A 224 -1.63 -2.16 2.39
CA ALA A 224 -2.54 -1.37 3.24
C ALA A 224 -3.68 -0.77 2.41
N GLN A 225 -3.37 -0.32 1.19
CA GLN A 225 -4.37 0.23 0.26
C GLN A 225 -5.28 -0.87 -0.29
N ILE A 226 -4.74 -2.07 -0.57
CA ILE A 226 -5.52 -3.25 -0.95
C ILE A 226 -6.55 -3.59 0.13
N VAL A 227 -6.16 -3.65 1.41
CA VAL A 227 -7.11 -3.98 2.47
C VAL A 227 -8.14 -2.87 2.73
N GLY A 228 -7.76 -1.60 2.57
CA GLY A 228 -8.70 -0.49 2.65
C GLY A 228 -9.77 -0.55 1.56
N GLU A 229 -9.35 -0.79 0.31
CA GLU A 229 -10.30 -1.00 -0.79
C GLU A 229 -11.15 -2.25 -0.57
N THR A 230 -10.57 -3.33 -0.08
CA THR A 230 -11.29 -4.59 0.21
C THR A 230 -12.43 -4.35 1.22
N ALA A 231 -12.13 -3.69 2.34
CA ALA A 231 -13.13 -3.42 3.38
C ALA A 231 -14.25 -2.50 2.87
N ARG A 232 -13.89 -1.46 2.10
CA ARG A 232 -14.83 -0.52 1.49
C ARG A 232 -15.74 -1.17 0.45
N GLN A 233 -15.20 -2.00 -0.43
CA GLN A 233 -16.00 -2.72 -1.41
C GLN A 233 -16.86 -3.81 -0.75
N TYR A 234 -16.35 -4.50 0.28
CA TYR A 234 -17.15 -5.44 1.07
C TYR A 234 -18.39 -4.72 1.64
N ASN A 235 -18.19 -3.58 2.31
CA ASN A 235 -19.29 -2.79 2.85
C ASN A 235 -20.29 -2.34 1.78
N ARG A 236 -19.81 -1.96 0.60
CA ARG A 236 -20.68 -1.61 -0.52
C ARG A 236 -21.51 -2.80 -1.03
N LEU A 237 -20.95 -4.01 -1.02
CA LEU A 237 -21.60 -5.22 -1.52
C LEU A 237 -22.60 -5.82 -0.53
N THR A 238 -22.31 -5.73 0.78
CA THR A 238 -23.10 -6.41 1.82
C THR A 238 -23.89 -5.47 2.73
N GLY A 239 -23.47 -4.22 2.86
CA GLY A 239 -23.94 -3.30 3.88
C GLY A 239 -23.28 -3.48 5.25
N GLU A 240 -22.39 -4.47 5.40
CA GLU A 240 -21.71 -4.80 6.66
C GLU A 240 -20.27 -4.25 6.68
N LYS A 241 -19.77 -3.87 7.85
CA LYS A 241 -18.38 -3.42 7.98
C LYS A 241 -17.48 -4.56 8.44
N ILE A 242 -16.25 -4.56 7.96
CA ILE A 242 -15.20 -5.39 8.54
C ILE A 242 -14.88 -4.84 9.94
N PRO A 243 -14.71 -5.68 10.96
CA PRO A 243 -14.46 -5.21 12.33
C PRO A 243 -13.15 -4.45 12.48
N ARG A 244 -12.10 -4.89 11.79
CA ARG A 244 -10.77 -4.28 11.91
C ARG A 244 -9.98 -4.29 10.63
N ALA A 245 -9.33 -3.16 10.34
CA ALA A 245 -8.27 -3.05 9.35
C ALA A 245 -7.01 -2.42 9.98
N THR A 246 -5.83 -2.99 9.71
CA THR A 246 -4.54 -2.44 10.16
C THR A 246 -3.64 -2.12 8.98
N GLY A 247 -3.15 -0.88 8.92
CA GLY A 247 -2.18 -0.42 7.93
C GLY A 247 -0.78 -0.30 8.51
N PHE A 248 0.18 -1.02 7.95
CA PHE A 248 1.61 -0.86 8.24
C PHE A 248 2.22 0.04 7.17
N ASP A 249 2.50 1.28 7.55
CA ASP A 249 3.10 2.30 6.71
C ASP A 249 2.44 2.40 5.32
N PRO A 250 1.13 2.76 5.25
CA PRO A 250 0.39 2.79 3.99
C PRO A 250 1.07 3.70 2.96
N ALA A 251 1.17 3.22 1.72
CA ALA A 251 1.83 3.95 0.65
C ALA A 251 1.14 5.29 0.37
N GLY A 252 1.88 6.40 0.38
CA GLY A 252 1.34 7.74 0.12
C GLY A 252 1.17 8.10 -1.36
N PRO A 253 2.18 7.90 -2.22
CA PRO A 253 2.14 8.33 -3.62
C PRO A 253 1.02 7.63 -4.41
N CYS A 254 0.37 8.37 -5.30
CA CYS A 254 -0.85 7.96 -6.03
C CYS A 254 -2.14 7.84 -5.19
N PHE A 255 -2.10 7.96 -3.85
CA PHE A 255 -3.28 7.88 -2.97
C PHE A 255 -3.63 9.21 -2.26
N ASN A 256 -2.73 10.19 -2.30
CA ASN A 256 -2.89 11.51 -1.66
C ASN A 256 -3.41 12.59 -2.63
N TYR A 257 -4.30 13.47 -2.14
CA TYR A 257 -4.83 14.66 -2.81
C TYR A 257 -5.66 14.42 -4.09
N GLY A 258 -6.96 14.11 -3.91
CA GLY A 258 -7.96 14.23 -4.98
C GLY A 258 -7.82 13.25 -6.15
N GLN A 259 -7.03 12.19 -6.01
CA GLN A 259 -6.75 11.21 -7.06
C GLN A 259 -7.85 10.14 -7.15
N ARG A 260 -7.86 9.39 -8.26
CA ARG A 260 -8.83 8.29 -8.51
C ARG A 260 -8.72 7.14 -7.50
N LEU A 261 -7.58 7.00 -6.83
CA LEU A 261 -7.32 5.97 -5.83
C LEU A 261 -7.58 6.52 -4.44
N THR A 262 -8.17 5.70 -3.59
CA THR A 262 -8.57 6.08 -2.23
C THR A 262 -7.63 5.45 -1.23
N THR A 263 -7.24 6.23 -0.23
CA THR A 263 -6.39 5.77 0.87
C THR A 263 -7.22 4.96 1.88
N LEU A 264 -6.61 3.94 2.51
CA LEU A 264 -7.14 3.35 3.75
C LEU A 264 -7.52 4.46 4.74
N SER A 265 -8.78 4.45 5.16
CA SER A 265 -9.41 5.52 5.92
C SER A 265 -10.21 4.98 7.09
N ALA A 266 -10.46 5.84 8.09
CA ALA A 266 -11.23 5.48 9.28
C ALA A 266 -12.65 4.98 8.98
N SER A 267 -13.21 5.26 7.79
CA SER A 267 -14.53 4.78 7.40
C SER A 267 -14.55 3.34 6.88
N ASP A 268 -13.41 2.78 6.47
CA ASP A 268 -13.35 1.51 5.74
C ASP A 268 -13.69 0.29 6.61
N ALA A 269 -13.49 0.37 7.92
CA ALA A 269 -13.81 -0.68 8.91
C ALA A 269 -14.46 -0.07 10.17
N ASP A 270 -14.88 -0.91 11.13
CA ASP A 270 -15.34 -0.42 12.44
C ASP A 270 -14.19 0.15 13.27
N TYR A 271 -13.01 -0.46 13.14
CA TYR A 271 -11.78 0.03 13.75
C TYR A 271 -10.62 -0.01 12.75
N VAL A 272 -9.94 1.13 12.58
CA VAL A 272 -8.78 1.24 11.72
C VAL A 272 -7.59 1.74 12.53
N ASP A 273 -6.50 0.98 12.51
CA ASP A 273 -5.23 1.36 13.14
C ASP A 273 -4.08 1.42 12.13
N ILE A 274 -3.31 2.50 12.18
CA ILE A 274 -2.21 2.75 11.24
C ILE A 274 -0.91 2.95 12.02
N ILE A 275 0.15 2.27 11.58
CA ILE A 275 1.51 2.41 12.14
C ILE A 275 2.37 3.05 11.06
N HIS A 276 2.82 4.29 11.27
CA HIS A 276 3.74 4.97 10.37
C HIS A 276 5.19 4.74 10.80
N THR A 277 6.02 4.31 9.87
CA THR A 277 7.46 4.10 10.07
C THR A 277 8.31 4.91 9.10
N ASN A 278 7.75 5.29 7.96
CA ASN A 278 8.36 6.16 6.96
C ASN A 278 7.30 7.09 6.35
N PRO A 279 6.72 8.02 7.14
CA PRO A 279 5.63 8.87 6.68
C PRO A 279 6.06 9.73 5.50
N GLY A 280 5.31 9.66 4.39
CA GLY A 280 5.52 10.48 3.19
C GLY A 280 6.21 9.77 2.02
N VAL A 281 6.37 8.45 2.10
CA VAL A 281 6.77 7.55 0.99
C VAL A 281 5.67 6.54 0.66
#